data_AF-S7Y8M1-F1
#
_entry.id   AF-S7Y8M1-F1
#
_cell.length_a   1.000
_cell.length_b   1.000
_cell.length_c   1.000
_cell.angle_alpha   90.00
_cell.angle_beta   90.00
_cell.angle_gamma   90.00
#
_symmetry.space_group_name_H-M   'P 1'
#
loop_
_entity.id
_entity.type
_entity.pdbx_description
1 polymer ?
#
loop_
_entity_poly.entity_id
_entity_poly.type
_entity_poly.pdbx_seq_one_letter_code
_entity_poly.pdbx_strand_id
1 'polypeptide(L)'
;MMISKSFMPSVLMMAISTAMVGCGGGSGGDSSSSNGGGTDNPDNGNPIPKPVTCVESQYLEEGVCKNKVVQNIQSLPFSTLIQGQRYPLSLQTDQGLVVTFSSNTPNICSVSGGELKAHKVGQCNLVLTQAGTAKVLALNSSMTVNVSCAAEQYLENNVCVNKLKQTITPLKIKYILTESVYSLDTESSAKLPVTISSLSSSTCTYSQGELKGIGAGLCTLKLTQEGDAKTLAAESKTISFDVFKASSMSETPDINNCYAGKLSTKFRNEFLTEMNTVRALHGLPSITYDYAHEDEMMQTALILAANNILTHYPEPNTDCYSDIGAVGASTSNLEMGVRSIMYDYSPAESVRNMTHDKLNVVANNVGHRRWIINPFMEKSAYGSVNAPSIKDTQFPYVVGTSHKTIYFQKNPTTAKLGVIAYPYHNYPSKYFMKGAILSVSILIDQNDYWANQNVDYSKAKLVVTERGGGEQKIRDISYDNLGMGIPNNIQFYFDGLKNNIIYDVKLSNVLVNGQPKEYSYWFNVNDR
;
A
#
# COMPACT_ATOMS: atom_id res chain seq x y z
N MET A 1 -1.19 14.63 -6.05
CA MET A 1 -2.29 13.63 -5.97
C MET A 1 -1.71 12.23 -6.15
N MET A 2 -1.15 11.65 -5.09
CA MET A 2 -0.83 10.21 -5.06
C MET A 2 -2.08 9.48 -4.60
N ILE A 3 -2.65 8.63 -5.43
CA ILE A 3 -3.76 7.76 -5.05
C ILE A 3 -3.14 6.54 -4.37
N SER A 4 -3.39 6.35 -3.08
CA SER A 4 -3.00 5.14 -2.36
C SER A 4 -3.73 3.94 -2.95
N LYS A 5 -2.99 3.09 -3.67
CA LYS A 5 -3.51 1.84 -4.22
C LYS A 5 -3.48 0.78 -3.13
N SER A 6 -4.62 0.55 -2.50
CA SER A 6 -4.85 -0.55 -1.56
C SER A 6 -4.73 -1.92 -2.26
N PHE A 7 -3.51 -2.42 -2.37
CA PHE A 7 -3.22 -3.74 -2.92
C PHE A 7 -3.62 -4.85 -1.93
N MET A 8 -4.70 -5.57 -2.22
CA MET A 8 -4.98 -6.86 -1.58
C MET A 8 -4.18 -7.98 -2.26
N PRO A 9 -3.31 -8.72 -1.55
CA PRO A 9 -2.67 -9.92 -2.09
C PRO A 9 -3.63 -11.11 -2.05
N SER A 10 -4.06 -11.61 -3.21
CA SER A 10 -4.85 -12.84 -3.30
C SER A 10 -3.95 -14.07 -3.16
N VAL A 11 -4.12 -14.84 -2.07
CA VAL A 11 -3.34 -16.07 -1.81
C VAL A 11 -4.04 -17.26 -2.49
N LEU A 12 -3.59 -17.61 -3.69
CA LEU A 12 -4.07 -18.77 -4.43
C LEU A 12 -3.32 -20.05 -3.98
N MET A 13 -3.91 -20.83 -3.09
CA MET A 13 -3.42 -22.18 -2.78
C MET A 13 -3.66 -23.12 -3.98
N MET A 14 -2.59 -23.54 -4.65
CA MET A 14 -2.61 -24.72 -5.53
C MET A 14 -2.39 -25.99 -4.72
N ALA A 15 -3.42 -26.82 -4.60
CA ALA A 15 -3.27 -28.21 -4.17
C ALA A 15 -2.78 -29.06 -5.35
N ILE A 16 -1.70 -29.84 -5.16
CA ILE A 16 -1.16 -30.74 -6.19
C ILE A 16 -1.52 -32.18 -5.81
N SER A 17 -2.38 -32.79 -6.61
CA SER A 17 -2.81 -34.18 -6.44
C SER A 17 -1.75 -35.15 -6.98
N THR A 18 -1.25 -36.06 -6.13
CA THR A 18 -0.34 -37.13 -6.55
C THR A 18 -1.10 -38.33 -7.10
N ALA A 19 -1.03 -38.56 -8.41
CA ALA A 19 -1.47 -39.80 -9.04
C ALA A 19 -0.31 -40.83 -9.04
N MET A 20 -0.56 -42.05 -8.56
CA MET A 20 0.41 -43.15 -8.67
C MET A 20 0.26 -43.87 -10.01
N VAL A 21 1.37 -44.03 -10.74
CA VAL A 21 1.46 -44.81 -11.98
C VAL A 21 2.20 -46.12 -11.69
N GLY A 22 1.61 -47.24 -12.09
CA GLY A 22 2.19 -48.56 -11.89
C GLY A 22 2.94 -49.09 -13.12
N CYS A 23 3.98 -49.88 -12.87
CA CYS A 23 4.53 -50.87 -13.80
C CYS A 23 4.88 -52.14 -12.98
N GLY A 24 4.79 -53.36 -13.53
CA GLY A 24 4.54 -53.70 -14.93
C GLY A 24 5.57 -54.69 -15.49
N GLY A 25 6.10 -55.60 -14.67
CA GLY A 25 7.13 -56.55 -15.07
C GLY A 25 6.57 -57.86 -15.58
N GLY A 26 6.52 -58.03 -16.91
CA GLY A 26 6.35 -59.35 -17.55
C GLY A 26 7.68 -60.11 -17.64
N SER A 27 7.62 -61.43 -17.73
CA SER A 27 8.80 -62.31 -17.92
C SER A 27 8.46 -63.43 -18.90
N GLY A 28 9.38 -63.76 -19.81
CA GLY A 28 9.22 -64.90 -20.70
C GLY A 28 10.23 -64.98 -21.85
N GLY A 29 10.78 -66.18 -22.06
CA GLY A 29 11.12 -66.72 -23.38
C GLY A 29 12.57 -66.61 -23.86
N ASP A 30 13.30 -67.74 -23.81
CA ASP A 30 13.76 -68.51 -24.99
C ASP A 30 14.65 -67.86 -26.08
N SER A 31 15.42 -68.60 -26.90
CA SER A 31 16.07 -69.93 -26.80
C SER A 31 17.03 -70.14 -28.00
N SER A 32 18.06 -71.00 -27.89
CA SER A 32 18.82 -71.70 -28.96
C SER A 32 20.05 -72.40 -28.33
N SER A 33 20.53 -73.60 -28.70
CA SER A 33 20.76 -74.29 -29.99
C SER A 33 21.92 -73.69 -30.80
N SER A 34 22.89 -74.40 -31.39
CA SER A 34 23.46 -75.76 -31.26
C SER A 34 24.83 -75.73 -32.03
N ASN A 35 25.62 -76.77 -32.32
CA ASN A 35 25.56 -78.24 -32.21
C ASN A 35 27.01 -78.82 -32.25
N GLY A 36 27.22 -80.11 -31.94
CA GLY A 36 28.48 -80.80 -32.24
C GLY A 36 28.82 -81.99 -31.35
N GLY A 37 29.06 -83.17 -31.94
CA GLY A 37 29.49 -84.38 -31.24
C GLY A 37 30.78 -84.98 -31.80
N GLY A 38 31.50 -85.74 -30.98
CA GLY A 38 32.69 -86.50 -31.34
C GLY A 38 33.06 -87.42 -30.18
N THR A 39 33.35 -88.69 -30.47
CA THR A 39 33.70 -89.71 -29.47
C THR A 39 35.21 -89.88 -29.38
N ASP A 40 35.72 -90.24 -28.20
CA ASP A 40 36.31 -91.58 -27.99
C ASP A 40 36.80 -91.80 -26.54
N ASN A 41 36.95 -93.08 -26.21
CA ASN A 41 36.99 -93.76 -24.91
C ASN A 41 38.17 -93.39 -23.94
N PRO A 42 38.21 -93.97 -22.71
CA PRO A 42 38.75 -93.29 -21.53
C PRO A 42 40.09 -93.84 -21.01
N ASP A 43 40.68 -93.14 -20.03
CA ASP A 43 41.48 -93.79 -18.99
C ASP A 43 41.37 -93.07 -17.62
N ASN A 44 41.96 -93.66 -16.59
CA ASN A 44 41.63 -93.44 -15.19
C ASN A 44 42.41 -92.31 -14.50
N GLY A 45 41.69 -91.57 -13.65
CA GLY A 45 42.01 -91.65 -12.22
C GLY A 45 43.16 -90.81 -11.68
N ASN A 46 43.22 -89.51 -11.97
CA ASN A 46 43.65 -88.56 -10.93
C ASN A 46 42.98 -87.18 -11.10
N PRO A 47 42.03 -86.78 -10.23
CA PRO A 47 41.34 -85.50 -10.37
C PRO A 47 42.23 -84.35 -9.88
N ILE A 48 42.97 -83.73 -10.79
CA ILE A 48 43.45 -82.35 -10.58
C ILE A 48 42.19 -81.50 -10.31
N PRO A 49 42.04 -80.88 -9.12
CA PRO A 49 40.80 -80.19 -8.78
C PRO A 49 40.59 -79.01 -9.73
N LYS A 50 39.47 -79.02 -10.46
CA LYS A 50 39.07 -77.88 -11.30
C LYS A 50 38.98 -76.64 -10.40
N PRO A 51 39.67 -75.53 -10.72
CA PRO A 51 39.65 -74.34 -9.88
C PRO A 51 38.21 -73.81 -9.76
N VAL A 52 37.77 -73.59 -8.52
CA VAL A 52 36.43 -73.09 -8.22
C VAL A 52 36.37 -71.59 -8.50
N THR A 53 35.86 -71.23 -9.67
CA THR A 53 35.69 -69.83 -10.09
C THR A 53 34.35 -69.28 -9.58
N CYS A 54 34.41 -68.38 -8.60
CA CYS A 54 33.23 -67.68 -8.10
C CYS A 54 32.81 -66.52 -9.03
N VAL A 55 31.53 -66.13 -8.99
CA VAL A 55 31.05 -64.94 -9.70
C VAL A 55 31.55 -63.65 -9.04
N GLU A 56 31.51 -62.52 -9.76
CA GLU A 56 32.09 -61.24 -9.33
C GLU A 56 31.55 -60.72 -7.98
N SER A 57 30.29 -61.04 -7.64
CA SER A 57 29.65 -60.71 -6.36
C SER A 57 30.05 -61.63 -5.19
N GLN A 58 30.95 -62.59 -5.42
CA GLN A 58 31.38 -63.60 -4.45
C GLN A 58 32.91 -63.62 -4.28
N TYR A 59 33.37 -64.35 -3.26
CA TYR A 59 34.78 -64.64 -3.02
C TYR A 59 34.96 -66.11 -2.62
N LEU A 60 36.10 -66.68 -2.98
CA LEU A 60 36.43 -68.07 -2.62
C LEU A 60 37.06 -68.12 -1.23
N GLU A 61 36.52 -68.95 -0.35
CA GLU A 61 37.11 -69.24 0.96
C GLU A 61 36.88 -70.72 1.28
N GLU A 62 37.95 -71.44 1.62
CA GLU A 62 37.93 -72.88 1.96
C GLU A 62 37.32 -73.77 0.83
N GLY A 63 37.42 -73.32 -0.43
CA GLY A 63 36.85 -74.00 -1.60
C GLY A 63 35.38 -73.70 -1.86
N VAL A 64 34.72 -72.88 -1.04
CA VAL A 64 33.31 -72.49 -1.18
C VAL A 64 33.21 -71.02 -1.56
N CYS A 65 32.31 -70.69 -2.50
CA CYS A 65 32.02 -69.30 -2.85
C CYS A 65 31.07 -68.67 -1.83
N LYS A 66 31.52 -67.62 -1.15
CA LYS A 66 30.76 -66.83 -0.17
C LYS A 66 30.39 -65.47 -0.79
N ASN A 67 29.19 -64.95 -0.52
CA ASN A 67 28.76 -63.64 -1.03
C ASN A 67 29.61 -62.51 -0.42
N LYS A 68 29.99 -61.53 -1.25
CA LYS A 68 30.58 -60.27 -0.76
C LYS A 68 29.53 -59.43 -0.05
N VAL A 69 29.94 -58.70 0.98
CA VAL A 69 29.07 -57.80 1.75
C VAL A 69 28.69 -56.56 0.93
N VAL A 70 27.43 -56.15 0.99
CA VAL A 70 26.95 -54.85 0.47
C VAL A 70 27.38 -53.76 1.46
N GLN A 71 27.89 -52.64 0.97
CA GLN A 71 28.26 -51.50 1.80
C GLN A 71 27.42 -50.26 1.48
N ASN A 72 27.16 -49.44 2.49
CA ASN A 72 26.35 -48.24 2.40
C ASN A 72 27.17 -47.00 2.78
N ILE A 73 26.73 -45.82 2.33
CA ILE A 73 27.32 -44.52 2.70
C ILE A 73 26.25 -43.61 3.31
N GLN A 74 26.62 -42.84 4.32
CA GLN A 74 25.77 -41.79 4.88
C GLN A 74 25.69 -40.59 3.93
N SER A 75 24.57 -39.86 3.96
CA SER A 75 24.43 -38.59 3.25
C SER A 75 25.38 -37.51 3.79
N LEU A 76 25.74 -36.54 2.96
CA LEU A 76 26.41 -35.32 3.42
C LEU A 76 25.57 -34.61 4.50
N PRO A 77 26.19 -33.98 5.52
CA PRO A 77 25.47 -33.28 6.59
C PRO A 77 24.89 -31.91 6.18
N PHE A 78 24.89 -31.60 4.88
CA PHE A 78 24.40 -30.36 4.28
C PHE A 78 23.81 -30.66 2.90
N SER A 79 22.78 -29.90 2.51
CA SER A 79 22.15 -29.97 1.17
C SER A 79 22.42 -28.73 0.32
N THR A 80 23.07 -27.69 0.88
CA THR A 80 23.32 -26.41 0.22
C THR A 80 24.72 -25.86 0.54
N LEU A 81 25.35 -25.18 -0.42
CA LEU A 81 26.56 -24.37 -0.25
C LEU A 81 26.36 -22.97 -0.87
N ILE A 82 27.02 -21.96 -0.33
CA ILE A 82 27.07 -20.62 -0.95
C ILE A 82 28.16 -20.60 -2.03
N GLN A 83 27.91 -19.92 -3.15
CA GLN A 83 28.87 -19.74 -4.24
C GLN A 83 30.23 -19.23 -3.71
N GLY A 84 31.31 -19.94 -4.05
CA GLY A 84 32.68 -19.66 -3.57
C GLY A 84 33.10 -20.43 -2.32
N GLN A 85 32.17 -21.03 -1.56
CA GLN A 85 32.52 -21.87 -0.41
C GLN A 85 33.26 -23.15 -0.81
N ARG A 86 33.99 -23.71 0.16
CA ARG A 86 34.59 -25.04 0.10
C ARG A 86 34.10 -25.90 1.26
N TYR A 87 34.09 -27.21 1.07
CA TYR A 87 33.80 -28.19 2.11
C TYR A 87 34.75 -29.41 1.99
N PRO A 88 35.44 -29.83 3.07
CA PRO A 88 36.31 -31.00 3.03
C PRO A 88 35.49 -32.30 3.05
N LEU A 89 35.66 -33.15 2.02
CA LEU A 89 34.96 -34.43 1.88
C LEU A 89 35.78 -35.56 2.52
N SER A 90 35.25 -36.13 3.60
CA SER A 90 35.91 -37.20 4.37
C SER A 90 34.92 -38.29 4.83
N LEU A 91 34.05 -38.76 3.93
CA LEU A 91 33.14 -39.87 4.23
C LEU A 91 33.84 -41.23 4.06
N GLN A 92 33.44 -42.18 4.91
CA GLN A 92 33.69 -43.60 4.76
C GLN A 92 32.35 -44.34 4.61
N THR A 93 32.38 -45.56 4.09
CA THR A 93 31.22 -46.46 4.11
C THR A 93 31.06 -47.15 5.47
N ASP A 94 29.94 -47.84 5.67
CA ASP A 94 29.69 -48.67 6.87
C ASP A 94 30.72 -49.80 7.09
N GLN A 95 31.56 -50.11 6.09
CA GLN A 95 32.71 -51.03 6.20
C GLN A 95 34.04 -50.30 6.49
N GLY A 96 34.02 -49.00 6.79
CA GLY A 96 35.22 -48.18 7.07
C GLY A 96 36.07 -47.84 5.84
N LEU A 97 35.55 -48.08 4.62
CA LEU A 97 36.29 -47.84 3.37
C LEU A 97 36.16 -46.38 2.93
N VAL A 98 37.29 -45.76 2.57
CA VAL A 98 37.33 -44.35 2.11
C VAL A 98 36.67 -44.23 0.74
N VAL A 99 35.80 -43.22 0.59
CA VAL A 99 35.04 -43.00 -0.65
C VAL A 99 35.72 -41.95 -1.53
N THR A 100 35.81 -42.22 -2.83
CA THR A 100 36.28 -41.27 -3.84
C THR A 100 35.11 -40.45 -4.36
N PHE A 101 35.32 -39.14 -4.55
CA PHE A 101 34.30 -38.20 -4.99
C PHE A 101 34.69 -37.51 -6.30
N SER A 102 33.73 -37.33 -7.19
CA SER A 102 33.85 -36.51 -8.40
C SER A 102 32.56 -35.70 -8.64
N SER A 103 32.58 -34.80 -9.63
CA SER A 103 31.44 -33.95 -9.99
C SER A 103 31.09 -34.13 -11.46
N ASN A 104 29.84 -34.48 -11.74
CA ASN A 104 29.29 -34.49 -13.10
C ASN A 104 28.87 -33.08 -13.57
N THR A 105 28.99 -32.07 -12.70
CA THR A 105 28.63 -30.67 -12.95
C THR A 105 29.81 -29.73 -12.65
N PRO A 106 30.98 -29.89 -13.32
CA PRO A 106 32.21 -29.14 -13.01
C PRO A 106 32.04 -27.62 -13.06
N ASN A 107 31.14 -27.13 -13.91
CA ASN A 107 30.80 -25.70 -14.05
C ASN A 107 30.04 -25.11 -12.85
N ILE A 108 29.43 -25.95 -12.02
CA ILE A 108 28.66 -25.57 -10.81
C ILE A 108 29.50 -25.84 -9.57
N CYS A 109 30.18 -26.99 -9.52
CA CYS A 109 31.04 -27.41 -8.42
C CYS A 109 32.15 -28.36 -8.89
N SER A 110 33.33 -28.31 -8.29
CA SER A 110 34.42 -29.28 -8.54
C SER A 110 34.85 -29.97 -7.27
N VAL A 111 35.31 -31.23 -7.38
CA VAL A 111 36.06 -31.91 -6.33
C VAL A 111 37.54 -31.91 -6.70
N SER A 112 38.41 -31.52 -5.77
CA SER A 112 39.87 -31.47 -5.98
C SER A 112 40.61 -31.58 -4.65
N GLY A 113 41.56 -32.51 -4.53
CA GLY A 113 42.38 -32.66 -3.31
C GLY A 113 41.58 -33.03 -2.05
N GLY A 114 40.40 -33.63 -2.20
CA GLY A 114 39.47 -33.90 -1.10
C GLY A 114 38.52 -32.74 -0.77
N GLU A 115 38.68 -31.55 -1.35
CA GLU A 115 37.72 -30.45 -1.18
C GLU A 115 36.65 -30.45 -2.28
N LEU A 116 35.39 -30.30 -1.87
CA LEU A 116 34.31 -29.79 -2.73
C LEU A 116 34.39 -28.26 -2.76
N LYS A 117 34.39 -27.66 -3.95
CA LYS A 117 34.30 -26.21 -4.14
C LYS A 117 33.07 -25.84 -4.97
N ALA A 118 32.28 -24.89 -4.50
CA ALA A 118 31.17 -24.30 -5.23
C ALA A 118 31.63 -23.12 -6.12
N HIS A 119 31.28 -23.13 -7.41
CA HIS A 119 31.70 -22.13 -8.40
C HIS A 119 30.57 -21.25 -8.92
N LYS A 120 29.37 -21.81 -9.14
CA LYS A 120 28.19 -21.10 -9.67
C LYS A 120 26.92 -21.61 -9.02
N VAL A 121 25.91 -20.74 -8.87
CA VAL A 121 24.55 -21.14 -8.47
C VAL A 121 23.97 -22.20 -9.42
N GLY A 122 23.31 -23.21 -8.85
CA GLY A 122 22.76 -24.36 -9.57
C GLY A 122 22.89 -25.68 -8.78
N GLN A 123 22.40 -26.78 -9.35
CA GLN A 123 22.50 -28.10 -8.71
C GLN A 123 23.85 -28.76 -8.99
N CYS A 124 24.62 -29.02 -7.94
CA CYS A 124 25.86 -29.78 -7.96
C CYS A 124 25.55 -31.28 -7.85
N ASN A 125 25.88 -32.05 -8.89
CA ASN A 125 25.67 -33.50 -8.93
C ASN A 125 27.01 -34.22 -8.71
N LEU A 126 27.18 -34.79 -7.53
CA LEU A 126 28.36 -35.53 -7.12
C LEU A 126 28.19 -37.01 -7.42
N VAL A 127 29.27 -37.65 -7.87
CA VAL A 127 29.37 -39.11 -8.00
C VAL A 127 30.34 -39.61 -6.94
N LEU A 128 29.96 -40.68 -6.28
CA LEU A 128 30.68 -41.30 -5.17
C LEU A 128 31.02 -42.73 -5.58
N THR A 129 32.32 -43.06 -5.61
CA THR A 129 32.82 -44.37 -6.02
C THR A 129 33.72 -44.97 -4.95
N GLN A 130 33.60 -46.28 -4.76
CA GLN A 130 34.46 -47.05 -3.86
C GLN A 130 34.59 -48.47 -4.48
N ALA A 131 35.82 -48.93 -4.70
CA ALA A 131 36.13 -50.12 -5.51
C ALA A 131 35.73 -51.47 -4.88
N GLY A 132 35.58 -51.53 -3.55
CA GLY A 132 35.29 -52.74 -2.79
C GLY A 132 36.56 -53.39 -2.25
N THR A 133 36.44 -54.63 -1.79
CA THR A 133 37.58 -55.46 -1.37
C THR A 133 37.38 -56.89 -1.87
N ALA A 134 38.31 -57.79 -1.54
CA ALA A 134 38.09 -59.22 -1.75
C ALA A 134 36.74 -59.73 -1.15
N LYS A 135 36.27 -59.15 -0.03
CA LYS A 135 35.05 -59.59 0.69
C LYS A 135 33.87 -58.61 0.64
N VAL A 136 34.01 -57.45 0.00
CA VAL A 136 32.99 -56.39 -0.02
C VAL A 136 32.77 -55.89 -1.44
N LEU A 137 31.52 -55.69 -1.85
CA LEU A 137 31.13 -55.20 -3.17
C LEU A 137 31.59 -53.76 -3.42
N ALA A 138 31.78 -53.39 -4.69
CA ALA A 138 31.96 -52.01 -5.08
C ALA A 138 30.68 -51.18 -4.80
N LEU A 139 30.84 -49.89 -4.53
CA LEU A 139 29.75 -48.93 -4.37
C LEU A 139 29.89 -47.83 -5.41
N ASN A 140 28.80 -47.58 -6.15
CA ASN A 140 28.62 -46.40 -6.99
C ASN A 140 27.32 -45.71 -6.56
N SER A 141 27.38 -44.43 -6.23
CA SER A 141 26.24 -43.64 -5.75
C SER A 141 26.32 -42.20 -6.24
N SER A 142 25.26 -41.43 -6.07
CA SER A 142 25.24 -40.00 -6.37
C SER A 142 24.54 -39.21 -5.27
N MET A 143 24.97 -37.96 -5.10
CA MET A 143 24.37 -37.01 -4.15
C MET A 143 24.24 -35.65 -4.82
N THR A 144 23.23 -34.88 -4.42
CA THR A 144 22.99 -33.54 -4.94
C THR A 144 23.19 -32.49 -3.83
N VAL A 145 23.82 -31.38 -4.20
CA VAL A 145 24.02 -30.21 -3.33
C VAL A 145 23.57 -28.99 -4.13
N ASN A 146 22.75 -28.13 -3.54
CA ASN A 146 22.37 -26.88 -4.19
C ASN A 146 23.43 -25.81 -3.94
N VAL A 147 23.92 -25.13 -4.97
CA VAL A 147 24.72 -23.92 -4.81
C VAL A 147 23.79 -22.71 -4.90
N SER A 148 23.83 -21.82 -3.91
CA SER A 148 23.06 -20.58 -3.85
C SER A 148 23.95 -19.33 -3.68
N CYS A 149 23.36 -18.15 -3.78
CA CYS A 149 23.98 -16.94 -3.24
C CYS A 149 23.89 -16.91 -1.70
N ALA A 150 24.56 -15.95 -1.05
CA ALA A 150 24.34 -15.65 0.36
C ALA A 150 22.94 -15.07 0.60
N ALA A 151 22.46 -15.06 1.85
CA ALA A 151 21.12 -14.53 2.20
C ALA A 151 20.99 -13.03 1.90
N GLU A 152 22.10 -12.30 2.02
CA GLU A 152 22.26 -10.87 1.74
C GLU A 152 22.42 -10.57 0.25
N GLN A 153 22.29 -11.58 -0.62
CA GLN A 153 22.52 -11.50 -2.05
C GLN A 153 21.33 -12.01 -2.86
N TYR A 154 21.33 -11.72 -4.16
CA TYR A 154 20.41 -12.25 -5.14
C TYR A 154 21.15 -12.62 -6.42
N LEU A 155 20.56 -13.49 -7.24
CA LEU A 155 21.15 -13.89 -8.51
C LEU A 155 20.70 -12.94 -9.62
N GLU A 156 21.65 -12.34 -10.34
CA GLU A 156 21.39 -11.57 -11.55
C GLU A 156 22.49 -11.88 -12.59
N ASN A 157 22.09 -12.21 -13.81
CA ASN A 157 23.02 -12.57 -14.91
C ASN A 157 24.06 -13.66 -14.53
N ASN A 158 23.66 -14.65 -13.74
CA ASN A 158 24.51 -15.71 -13.16
C ASN A 158 25.63 -15.22 -12.21
N VAL A 159 25.48 -14.02 -11.65
CA VAL A 159 26.36 -13.45 -10.61
C VAL A 159 25.54 -13.20 -9.34
N CYS A 160 26.12 -13.49 -8.18
CA CYS A 160 25.53 -13.12 -6.90
C CYS A 160 25.81 -11.64 -6.60
N VAL A 161 24.77 -10.82 -6.59
CA VAL A 161 24.80 -9.38 -6.36
C VAL A 161 24.30 -9.08 -4.95
N ASN A 162 24.97 -8.18 -4.23
CA ASN A 162 24.54 -7.77 -2.89
C ASN A 162 23.19 -7.03 -2.95
N LYS A 163 22.27 -7.38 -2.06
CA LYS A 163 21.02 -6.65 -1.85
C LYS A 163 21.30 -5.26 -1.27
N LEU A 164 20.48 -4.29 -1.65
CA LEU A 164 20.57 -2.92 -1.14
C LEU A 164 20.13 -2.83 0.33
N LYS A 165 20.78 -1.96 1.11
CA LYS A 165 20.33 -1.60 2.46
C LYS A 165 19.22 -0.55 2.38
N GLN A 166 18.31 -0.57 3.35
CA GLN A 166 17.22 0.39 3.49
C GLN A 166 16.91 0.68 4.95
N THR A 167 16.19 1.76 5.21
CA THR A 167 15.79 2.22 6.55
C THR A 167 14.30 2.47 6.66
N ILE A 168 13.76 2.35 7.88
CA ILE A 168 12.45 2.87 8.28
C ILE A 168 12.67 4.21 8.97
N THR A 169 11.96 5.24 8.54
CA THR A 169 11.84 6.51 9.28
C THR A 169 10.80 6.31 10.40
N PRO A 170 11.13 6.53 11.68
CA PRO A 170 10.14 6.46 12.76
C PRO A 170 9.09 7.57 12.61
N LEU A 171 7.82 7.25 12.89
CA LEU A 171 6.74 8.24 12.87
C LEU A 171 6.88 9.25 14.02
N LYS A 172 6.64 10.52 13.71
CA LYS A 172 6.53 11.66 14.61
C LYS A 172 5.09 11.78 15.11
N ILE A 173 4.77 11.05 16.17
CA ILE A 173 3.51 11.16 16.90
C ILE A 173 3.81 11.68 18.30
N LYS A 174 3.23 12.83 18.68
CA LYS A 174 3.38 13.40 20.03
C LYS A 174 2.39 12.76 21.02
N TYR A 175 1.12 12.68 20.61
CA TYR A 175 0.03 12.08 21.36
C TYR A 175 -1.08 11.62 20.40
N ILE A 176 -2.01 10.83 20.92
CA ILE A 176 -3.33 10.61 20.31
C ILE A 176 -4.44 10.68 21.37
N LEU A 177 -5.70 10.73 20.96
CA LEU A 177 -6.86 10.70 21.85
C LEU A 177 -7.60 9.35 21.79
N THR A 178 -8.21 8.97 22.92
CA THR A 178 -9.18 7.87 22.97
C THR A 178 -10.35 8.11 22.01
N GLU A 179 -10.83 7.05 21.36
CA GLU A 179 -11.93 7.05 20.38
C GLU A 179 -11.61 7.68 19.01
N SER A 180 -10.54 8.49 18.91
CA SER A 180 -10.05 9.03 17.65
C SER A 180 -9.36 7.99 16.75
N VAL A 181 -9.41 8.23 15.44
CA VAL A 181 -8.89 7.38 14.36
C VAL A 181 -7.99 8.21 13.44
N TYR A 182 -6.89 7.62 13.00
CA TYR A 182 -5.86 8.26 12.19
C TYR A 182 -5.38 7.31 11.08
N SER A 183 -5.52 7.71 9.83
CA SER A 183 -4.98 6.95 8.69
C SER A 183 -3.46 7.18 8.62
N LEU A 184 -2.64 6.14 8.79
CA LEU A 184 -1.17 6.24 8.92
C LEU A 184 -0.43 5.12 8.19
N ASP A 185 -0.40 5.20 6.86
CA ASP A 185 0.50 4.38 6.03
C ASP A 185 1.90 5.03 5.92
N THR A 186 2.96 4.22 5.84
CA THR A 186 4.33 4.71 5.62
C THR A 186 5.19 3.74 4.82
N GLU A 187 6.25 4.26 4.21
CA GLU A 187 7.15 3.55 3.30
C GLU A 187 8.60 3.58 3.83
N SER A 188 9.38 2.57 3.48
CA SER A 188 10.82 2.58 3.72
C SER A 188 11.56 3.53 2.76
N SER A 189 12.86 3.73 3.01
CA SER A 189 13.76 4.42 2.07
C SER A 189 13.85 3.77 0.68
N ALA A 190 13.36 2.53 0.51
CA ALA A 190 13.31 1.80 -0.76
C ALA A 190 11.91 1.76 -1.39
N LYS A 191 10.94 2.54 -0.87
CA LYS A 191 9.55 2.57 -1.36
C LYS A 191 8.80 1.24 -1.22
N LEU A 192 9.14 0.49 -0.16
CA LEU A 192 8.44 -0.73 0.25
C LEU A 192 7.52 -0.40 1.45
N PRO A 193 6.25 -0.88 1.47
CA PRO A 193 5.33 -0.62 2.59
C PRO A 193 5.87 -1.11 3.94
N VAL A 194 5.64 -0.34 4.99
CA VAL A 194 6.05 -0.68 6.36
C VAL A 194 4.87 -1.28 7.11
N THR A 195 5.07 -2.47 7.69
CA THR A 195 4.09 -3.10 8.58
C THR A 195 4.15 -2.44 9.95
N ILE A 196 3.04 -1.84 10.37
CA ILE A 196 2.86 -1.28 11.72
C ILE A 196 2.07 -2.28 12.58
N SER A 197 2.48 -2.45 13.82
CA SER A 197 1.84 -3.35 14.79
C SER A 197 1.80 -2.71 16.18
N SER A 198 0.69 -2.86 16.92
CA SER A 198 0.61 -2.39 18.30
C SER A 198 1.16 -3.44 19.27
N LEU A 199 2.03 -3.00 20.17
CA LEU A 199 2.52 -3.79 21.31
C LEU A 199 1.72 -3.51 22.60
N SER A 200 0.70 -2.64 22.52
CA SER A 200 -0.10 -2.16 23.65
C SER A 200 -1.58 -2.08 23.26
N SER A 201 -2.17 -3.23 22.91
CA SER A 201 -3.51 -3.34 22.30
C SER A 201 -4.67 -2.83 23.16
N SER A 202 -4.50 -2.79 24.50
CA SER A 202 -5.45 -2.17 25.43
C SER A 202 -5.42 -0.64 25.42
N THR A 203 -4.32 -0.04 24.95
CA THR A 203 -4.14 1.43 24.87
C THR A 203 -4.43 1.93 23.47
N CYS A 204 -3.94 1.24 22.44
CA CYS A 204 -4.06 1.63 21.03
C CYS A 204 -4.02 0.40 20.11
N THR A 205 -4.74 0.44 18.99
CA THR A 205 -4.74 -0.61 17.97
C THR A 205 -4.35 -0.05 16.61
N TYR A 206 -3.63 -0.83 15.80
CA TYR A 206 -3.39 -0.54 14.39
C TYR A 206 -3.96 -1.66 13.52
N SER A 207 -4.76 -1.32 12.51
CA SER A 207 -5.36 -2.28 11.59
C SER A 207 -5.83 -1.60 10.29
N GLN A 208 -5.64 -2.24 9.14
CA GLN A 208 -6.16 -1.77 7.83
C GLN A 208 -5.72 -0.33 7.43
N GLY A 209 -4.56 0.13 7.89
CA GLY A 209 -4.07 1.50 7.66
C GLY A 209 -4.46 2.50 8.75
N GLU A 210 -5.31 2.10 9.70
CA GLU A 210 -5.82 2.98 10.75
C GLU A 210 -5.18 2.69 12.13
N LEU A 211 -4.61 3.73 12.74
CA LEU A 211 -4.33 3.79 14.17
C LEU A 211 -5.57 4.28 14.92
N LYS A 212 -5.90 3.67 16.05
CA LYS A 212 -7.02 4.07 16.93
C LYS A 212 -6.62 4.10 18.40
N GLY A 213 -7.02 5.15 19.11
CA GLY A 213 -6.92 5.23 20.57
C GLY A 213 -8.03 4.46 21.27
N ILE A 214 -7.68 3.55 22.18
CA ILE A 214 -8.60 2.65 22.90
C ILE A 214 -8.73 3.02 24.37
N GLY A 215 -7.60 3.22 25.04
CA GLY A 215 -7.53 3.52 26.47
C GLY A 215 -6.41 4.52 26.75
N ALA A 216 -6.52 5.29 27.83
CA ALA A 216 -5.50 6.27 28.18
C ALA A 216 -4.27 5.62 28.82
N GLY A 217 -3.08 6.11 28.46
CA GLY A 217 -1.78 5.55 28.87
C GLY A 217 -0.78 5.51 27.71
N LEU A 218 0.34 4.82 27.89
CA LEU A 218 1.39 4.73 26.87
C LEU A 218 0.99 3.78 25.73
N CYS A 219 0.87 4.30 24.51
CA CYS A 219 0.83 3.52 23.28
C CYS A 219 2.27 3.14 22.88
N THR A 220 2.47 1.96 22.31
CA THR A 220 3.75 1.54 21.73
C THR A 220 3.51 0.77 20.43
N LEU A 221 4.08 1.27 19.33
CA LEU A 221 3.98 0.67 18.00
C LEU A 221 5.34 0.16 17.55
N LYS A 222 5.37 -1.03 16.93
CA LYS A 222 6.54 -1.59 16.24
C LYS A 222 6.31 -1.55 14.73
N LEU A 223 7.29 -0.99 14.04
CA LEU A 223 7.36 -0.86 12.59
C LEU A 223 8.39 -1.86 12.05
N THR A 224 7.99 -2.73 11.14
CA THR A 224 8.86 -3.73 10.47
C THR A 224 8.70 -3.68 8.95
N GLN A 225 9.75 -4.10 8.25
CA GLN A 225 9.77 -4.22 6.79
C GLN A 225 10.85 -5.25 6.45
N GLU A 226 10.48 -6.32 5.75
CA GLU A 226 11.31 -7.53 5.59
C GLU A 226 12.24 -7.50 4.38
N GLY A 227 12.15 -6.48 3.52
CA GLY A 227 12.85 -6.40 2.25
C GLY A 227 12.15 -7.16 1.13
N ASP A 228 12.88 -7.39 0.05
CA ASP A 228 12.38 -8.07 -1.14
C ASP A 228 13.48 -8.91 -1.83
N ALA A 229 13.32 -9.18 -3.12
CA ALA A 229 14.31 -9.90 -3.92
C ALA A 229 15.65 -9.16 -4.04
N LYS A 230 15.67 -7.81 -4.03
CA LYS A 230 16.86 -6.97 -4.27
C LYS A 230 17.27 -6.12 -3.07
N THR A 231 16.49 -6.11 -2.00
CA THR A 231 16.63 -5.20 -0.85
C THR A 231 16.58 -6.00 0.45
N LEU A 232 17.45 -5.66 1.40
CA LEU A 232 17.53 -6.30 2.71
C LEU A 232 16.35 -5.91 3.60
N ALA A 233 16.07 -6.69 4.65
CA ALA A 233 15.20 -6.27 5.74
C ALA A 233 15.71 -4.96 6.36
N ALA A 234 14.78 -4.11 6.80
CA ALA A 234 15.10 -2.89 7.51
C ALA A 234 15.24 -3.18 9.02
N GLU A 235 16.10 -2.43 9.70
CA GLU A 235 16.15 -2.44 11.16
C GLU A 235 14.81 -1.95 11.73
N SER A 236 14.07 -2.84 12.43
CA SER A 236 12.74 -2.53 12.96
C SER A 236 12.80 -1.39 13.97
N LYS A 237 11.85 -0.47 13.90
CA LYS A 237 11.76 0.68 14.81
C LYS A 237 10.57 0.54 15.74
N THR A 238 10.74 0.97 16.98
CA THR A 238 9.67 1.06 17.98
C THR A 238 9.49 2.52 18.36
N ILE A 239 8.25 2.98 18.42
CA ILE A 239 7.86 4.31 18.89
C ILE A 239 6.86 4.17 20.03
N SER A 240 6.90 5.11 20.97
CA SER A 240 5.95 5.18 22.08
C SER A 240 5.51 6.62 22.30
N PHE A 241 4.22 6.81 22.59
CA PHE A 241 3.58 8.12 22.77
C PHE A 241 2.33 7.97 23.64
N ASP A 242 1.90 9.06 24.27
CA ASP A 242 0.75 9.02 25.18
C ASP A 242 -0.60 9.02 24.45
N VAL A 243 -1.56 8.28 25.01
CA VAL A 243 -2.98 8.34 24.68
C VAL A 243 -3.69 9.09 25.80
N PHE A 244 -4.27 10.24 25.49
CA PHE A 244 -5.07 11.02 26.43
C PHE A 244 -6.56 10.76 26.25
N LYS A 245 -7.37 11.02 27.27
CA LYS A 245 -8.83 11.04 27.09
C LYS A 245 -9.21 12.31 26.33
N ALA A 246 -10.06 12.22 25.32
CA ALA A 246 -10.56 13.41 24.62
C ALA A 246 -11.23 14.42 25.57
N SER A 247 -11.86 13.93 26.66
CA SER A 247 -12.42 14.76 27.71
C SER A 247 -11.39 15.58 28.50
N SER A 248 -10.16 15.08 28.68
CA SER A 248 -9.09 15.77 29.43
C SER A 248 -8.33 16.85 28.65
N MET A 249 -8.52 16.96 27.33
CA MET A 249 -7.88 18.02 26.54
C MET A 249 -8.50 19.40 26.86
N SER A 250 -7.67 20.44 26.83
CA SER A 250 -8.10 21.85 26.92
C SER A 250 -8.86 22.27 25.65
N GLU A 251 -9.80 23.21 25.74
CA GLU A 251 -10.37 23.89 24.56
C GLU A 251 -9.44 24.99 24.01
N THR A 252 -8.51 25.50 24.83
CA THR A 252 -7.45 26.41 24.40
C THR A 252 -6.21 25.61 23.98
N PRO A 253 -5.69 25.78 22.75
CA PRO A 253 -4.44 25.17 22.31
C PRO A 253 -3.22 25.66 23.10
N ASP A 254 -2.23 24.79 23.30
CA ASP A 254 -0.90 25.16 23.80
C ASP A 254 0.13 24.94 22.69
N ILE A 255 0.47 26.02 22.00
CA ILE A 255 1.38 26.00 20.85
C ILE A 255 2.82 25.74 21.31
N ASN A 256 3.24 26.31 22.44
CA ASN A 256 4.60 26.16 22.95
C ASN A 256 4.92 24.70 23.28
N ASN A 257 3.92 23.95 23.77
CA ASN A 257 4.04 22.52 24.00
C ASN A 257 3.43 21.66 22.89
N CYS A 258 2.97 22.23 21.78
CA CYS A 258 2.35 21.52 20.65
C CYS A 258 1.19 20.60 21.02
N TYR A 259 0.24 21.08 21.82
CA TYR A 259 -1.06 20.45 22.05
C TYR A 259 -2.16 21.25 21.36
N ALA A 260 -2.87 20.63 20.42
CA ALA A 260 -3.87 21.34 19.63
C ALA A 260 -5.15 21.69 20.42
N GLY A 261 -5.39 21.00 21.54
CA GLY A 261 -6.63 21.14 22.31
C GLY A 261 -7.77 20.29 21.74
N LYS A 262 -9.01 20.78 21.86
CA LYS A 262 -10.24 20.19 21.29
C LYS A 262 -11.24 21.30 20.95
N LEU A 263 -12.24 21.01 20.11
CA LEU A 263 -13.31 21.98 19.88
C LEU A 263 -14.33 21.99 21.04
N SER A 264 -14.93 23.15 21.27
CA SER A 264 -16.13 23.25 22.11
C SER A 264 -17.37 22.71 21.38
N THR A 265 -18.38 22.26 22.14
CA THR A 265 -19.64 21.78 21.55
C THR A 265 -20.38 22.89 20.78
N LYS A 266 -20.18 24.17 21.14
CA LYS A 266 -20.68 25.30 20.34
C LYS A 266 -20.04 25.30 18.95
N PHE A 267 -18.72 25.20 18.86
CA PHE A 267 -17.98 25.25 17.59
C PHE A 267 -18.36 24.09 16.66
N ARG A 268 -18.45 22.86 17.18
CA ARG A 268 -18.90 21.69 16.38
C ARG A 268 -20.32 21.88 15.83
N ASN A 269 -21.24 22.38 16.66
CA ASN A 269 -22.63 22.61 16.25
C ASN A 269 -22.73 23.73 15.21
N GLU A 270 -21.97 24.82 15.37
CA GLU A 270 -21.94 25.94 14.42
C GLU A 270 -21.39 25.52 13.05
N PHE A 271 -20.29 24.75 13.05
CA PHE A 271 -19.71 24.13 11.86
C PHE A 271 -20.73 23.23 11.15
N LEU A 272 -21.32 22.26 11.86
CA LEU A 272 -22.26 21.30 11.29
C LEU A 272 -23.52 21.98 10.75
N THR A 273 -24.00 23.03 11.42
CA THR A 273 -25.16 23.81 10.98
C THR A 273 -24.87 24.57 9.68
N GLU A 274 -23.73 25.28 9.55
CA GLU A 274 -23.44 26.01 8.30
C GLU A 274 -23.13 25.03 7.15
N MET A 275 -22.42 23.91 7.42
CA MET A 275 -22.21 22.84 6.43
C MET A 275 -23.53 22.28 5.90
N ASN A 276 -24.46 21.94 6.80
CA ASN A 276 -25.79 21.44 6.41
C ASN A 276 -26.64 22.51 5.73
N THR A 277 -26.50 23.79 6.10
CA THR A 277 -27.22 24.89 5.43
C THR A 277 -26.72 25.10 4.01
N VAL A 278 -25.40 25.11 3.78
CA VAL A 278 -24.82 25.15 2.43
C VAL A 278 -25.30 23.96 1.60
N ARG A 279 -25.20 22.74 2.14
CA ARG A 279 -25.62 21.51 1.44
C ARG A 279 -27.11 21.52 1.07
N ALA A 280 -27.97 22.05 1.94
CA ALA A 280 -29.40 22.20 1.67
C ALA A 280 -29.69 23.15 0.48
N LEU A 281 -28.93 24.24 0.30
CA LEU A 281 -29.06 25.12 -0.88
C LEU A 281 -28.79 24.38 -2.19
N HIS A 282 -27.93 23.37 -2.16
CA HIS A 282 -27.57 22.51 -3.30
C HIS A 282 -28.45 21.27 -3.43
N GLY A 283 -29.49 21.12 -2.61
CA GLY A 283 -30.39 19.96 -2.61
C GLY A 283 -29.76 18.65 -2.16
N LEU A 284 -28.68 18.72 -1.36
CA LEU A 284 -27.88 17.58 -0.91
C LEU A 284 -28.33 17.09 0.48
N PRO A 285 -28.10 15.80 0.82
CA PRO A 285 -28.39 15.28 2.15
C PRO A 285 -27.50 15.92 3.23
N SER A 286 -28.11 16.18 4.38
CA SER A 286 -27.41 16.58 5.60
C SER A 286 -26.45 15.51 6.08
N ILE A 287 -25.34 15.95 6.68
CA ILE A 287 -24.28 15.12 7.25
C ILE A 287 -24.34 15.11 8.78
N THR A 288 -23.57 14.20 9.38
CA THR A 288 -23.29 14.19 10.83
C THR A 288 -21.87 14.68 11.12
N TYR A 289 -21.58 15.05 12.37
CA TYR A 289 -20.23 15.41 12.79
C TYR A 289 -19.39 14.16 13.05
N ASP A 290 -18.13 14.14 12.59
CA ASP A 290 -17.21 13.03 12.82
C ASP A 290 -16.20 13.30 13.94
N TYR A 291 -16.53 12.84 15.14
CA TYR A 291 -15.66 12.95 16.32
C TYR A 291 -14.36 12.16 16.18
N ALA A 292 -14.32 11.10 15.36
CA ALA A 292 -13.14 10.25 15.22
C ALA A 292 -11.94 11.00 14.64
N HIS A 293 -12.17 11.94 13.72
CA HIS A 293 -11.14 12.74 13.05
C HIS A 293 -11.00 14.17 13.56
N GLU A 294 -11.68 14.57 14.66
CA GLU A 294 -11.53 15.93 15.22
C GLU A 294 -10.07 16.20 15.63
N ASP A 295 -9.39 15.27 16.30
CA ASP A 295 -8.00 15.48 16.72
C ASP A 295 -7.02 15.53 15.53
N GLU A 296 -7.24 14.76 14.46
CA GLU A 296 -6.45 14.86 13.23
C GLU A 296 -6.57 16.27 12.61
N MET A 297 -7.77 16.84 12.59
CA MET A 297 -8.02 18.20 12.14
C MET A 297 -7.47 19.25 13.10
N MET A 298 -7.56 19.05 14.41
CA MET A 298 -6.95 19.96 15.39
C MET A 298 -5.42 19.96 15.28
N GLN A 299 -4.77 18.79 15.16
CA GLN A 299 -3.33 18.70 14.91
C GLN A 299 -2.93 19.31 13.55
N THR A 300 -3.77 19.16 12.51
CA THR A 300 -3.57 19.83 11.21
C THR A 300 -3.58 21.36 11.37
N ALA A 301 -4.63 21.90 11.99
CA ALA A 301 -4.79 23.32 12.24
C ALA A 301 -3.65 23.90 13.10
N LEU A 302 -3.12 23.14 14.07
CA LEU A 302 -1.97 23.51 14.88
C LEU A 302 -0.71 23.74 14.03
N ILE A 303 -0.39 22.84 13.09
CA ILE A 303 0.79 22.97 12.22
C ILE A 303 0.68 24.25 11.37
N LEU A 304 -0.48 24.51 10.78
CA LEU A 304 -0.71 25.70 9.96
C LEU A 304 -0.57 27.00 10.79
N ALA A 305 -1.21 27.04 11.96
CA ALA A 305 -1.24 28.23 12.81
C ALA A 305 0.13 28.53 13.44
N ALA A 306 0.81 27.52 14.01
CA ALA A 306 2.13 27.69 14.65
C ALA A 306 3.16 28.29 13.68
N ASN A 307 3.21 27.77 12.46
CA ASN A 307 4.17 28.21 11.43
C ASN A 307 3.68 29.41 10.61
N ASN A 308 2.44 29.86 10.79
CA ASN A 308 1.79 30.86 9.93
C ASN A 308 1.84 30.48 8.42
N ILE A 309 1.62 29.20 8.08
CA ILE A 309 1.65 28.67 6.71
C ILE A 309 0.31 28.04 6.30
N LEU A 310 0.02 28.05 5.00
CA LEU A 310 -1.07 27.30 4.39
C LEU A 310 -0.48 26.29 3.40
N THR A 311 -0.48 25.00 3.74
CA THR A 311 0.07 23.93 2.89
C THR A 311 -0.62 22.59 3.16
N HIS A 312 -0.90 21.82 2.10
CA HIS A 312 -1.31 20.42 2.19
C HIS A 312 -0.14 19.46 2.46
N TYR A 313 1.10 19.97 2.41
CA TYR A 313 2.34 19.23 2.54
C TYR A 313 3.27 19.99 3.50
N PRO A 314 3.06 19.91 4.82
CA PRO A 314 4.00 20.45 5.79
C PRO A 314 5.30 19.63 5.80
N GLU A 315 6.45 20.30 5.92
CA GLU A 315 7.74 19.63 5.99
C GLU A 315 8.01 19.06 7.40
N PRO A 316 8.70 17.90 7.56
CA PRO A 316 9.00 17.31 8.86
C PRO A 316 9.89 18.14 9.82
N ASN A 317 10.24 19.37 9.46
CA ASN A 317 11.01 20.34 10.22
C ASN A 317 10.16 21.49 10.80
N THR A 318 8.89 21.62 10.41
CA THR A 318 8.00 22.71 10.86
C THR A 318 7.66 22.59 12.34
N ASP A 319 7.43 23.71 13.02
CA ASP A 319 7.01 23.73 14.42
C ASP A 319 5.72 22.92 14.60
N CYS A 320 5.66 22.16 15.69
CA CYS A 320 4.57 21.25 16.02
C CYS A 320 4.19 20.19 14.95
N TYR A 321 5.11 19.85 14.03
CA TYR A 321 4.89 18.76 13.08
C TYR A 321 4.54 17.42 13.77
N SER A 322 3.45 16.79 13.32
CA SER A 322 3.16 15.37 13.51
C SER A 322 2.75 14.74 12.18
N ASP A 323 3.02 13.46 11.98
CA ASP A 323 2.56 12.75 10.77
C ASP A 323 1.03 12.73 10.67
N ILE A 324 0.35 12.74 11.82
CA ILE A 324 -1.11 12.88 11.94
C ILE A 324 -1.60 14.20 11.33
N GLY A 325 -1.02 15.33 11.73
CA GLY A 325 -1.36 16.63 11.17
C GLY A 325 -0.93 16.79 9.71
N ALA A 326 0.13 16.09 9.28
CA ALA A 326 0.54 16.05 7.88
C ALA A 326 -0.43 15.25 6.99
N VAL A 327 -0.93 14.09 7.45
CA VAL A 327 -1.98 13.33 6.75
C VAL A 327 -3.26 14.15 6.69
N GLY A 328 -3.69 14.74 7.81
CA GLY A 328 -4.87 15.60 7.84
C GLY A 328 -4.75 16.80 6.90
N ALA A 329 -3.59 17.47 6.86
CA ALA A 329 -3.30 18.54 5.88
C ALA A 329 -3.46 18.06 4.43
N SER A 330 -2.97 16.86 4.11
CA SER A 330 -3.02 16.29 2.77
C SER A 330 -4.40 15.76 2.33
N THR A 331 -5.36 15.63 3.26
CA THR A 331 -6.67 14.97 3.04
C THR A 331 -7.89 15.83 3.39
N SER A 332 -7.71 17.11 3.72
CA SER A 332 -8.78 18.05 4.09
C SER A 332 -8.75 19.34 3.25
N ASN A 333 -9.86 20.08 3.25
CA ASN A 333 -9.82 21.49 2.81
C ASN A 333 -9.11 22.32 3.88
N LEU A 334 -8.22 23.23 3.47
CA LEU A 334 -7.45 24.06 4.39
C LEU A 334 -7.71 25.55 4.15
N GLU A 335 -7.76 26.32 5.24
CA GLU A 335 -7.81 27.77 5.18
C GLU A 335 -6.92 28.35 6.29
N MET A 336 -6.31 29.50 6.01
CA MET A 336 -5.60 30.30 7.00
C MET A 336 -6.01 31.77 6.85
N GLY A 337 -6.24 32.46 7.97
CA GLY A 337 -6.62 33.86 7.98
C GLY A 337 -5.93 34.65 9.09
N VAL A 338 -5.60 35.92 8.83
CA VAL A 338 -5.05 36.85 9.83
C VAL A 338 -6.18 37.64 10.49
N ARG A 339 -6.08 37.90 11.80
CA ARG A 339 -7.18 38.38 12.65
C ARG A 339 -6.76 39.47 13.65
N SER A 340 -7.68 40.38 13.94
CA SER A 340 -7.50 41.46 14.93
C SER A 340 -7.65 40.95 16.36
N ILE A 341 -8.53 39.97 16.58
CA ILE A 341 -8.85 39.42 17.89
C ILE A 341 -8.67 37.91 17.82
N MET A 342 -8.01 37.30 18.81
CA MET A 342 -7.62 35.88 18.79
C MET A 342 -8.77 34.88 18.58
N TYR A 343 -10.02 35.30 18.82
CA TYR A 343 -11.22 34.44 18.74
C TYR A 343 -12.39 35.13 18.02
N ASP A 344 -12.13 36.05 17.09
CA ASP A 344 -13.18 36.64 16.23
C ASP A 344 -13.66 35.68 15.12
N TYR A 345 -12.89 34.64 14.79
CA TYR A 345 -13.19 33.75 13.67
C TYR A 345 -14.19 32.62 13.98
N SER A 346 -15.21 32.52 13.13
CA SER A 346 -16.33 31.57 13.23
C SER A 346 -16.16 30.37 12.29
N PRO A 347 -16.48 29.12 12.71
CA PRO A 347 -16.50 27.97 11.80
C PRO A 347 -17.44 28.16 10.61
N ALA A 348 -18.55 28.88 10.80
CA ALA A 348 -19.47 29.21 9.73
C ALA A 348 -18.85 30.18 8.72
N GLU A 349 -17.94 31.08 9.15
CA GLU A 349 -17.18 31.91 8.21
C GLU A 349 -16.24 31.08 7.34
N SER A 350 -15.53 30.13 7.93
CA SER A 350 -14.65 29.23 7.18
C SER A 350 -15.40 28.39 6.14
N VAL A 351 -16.57 27.84 6.52
CA VAL A 351 -17.45 27.14 5.57
C VAL A 351 -17.90 28.05 4.43
N ARG A 352 -18.25 29.31 4.69
CA ARG A 352 -18.62 30.28 3.64
C ARG A 352 -17.45 30.61 2.71
N ASN A 353 -16.27 30.87 3.27
CA ASN A 353 -15.07 31.25 2.52
C ASN A 353 -14.61 30.12 1.58
N MET A 354 -14.58 28.88 2.08
CA MET A 354 -14.31 27.69 1.27
C MET A 354 -15.41 27.45 0.23
N THR A 355 -16.69 27.65 0.56
CA THR A 355 -17.80 27.46 -0.38
C THR A 355 -17.74 28.43 -1.56
N HIS A 356 -17.27 29.67 -1.37
CA HIS A 356 -17.17 30.61 -2.48
C HIS A 356 -15.86 30.54 -3.28
N ASP A 357 -14.80 29.92 -2.73
CA ASP A 357 -13.48 29.70 -3.36
C ASP A 357 -12.77 30.95 -3.93
N LYS A 358 -13.32 32.16 -3.74
CA LYS A 358 -12.85 33.41 -4.36
C LYS A 358 -11.41 33.82 -3.98
N LEU A 359 -10.96 33.42 -2.80
CA LEU A 359 -9.63 33.72 -2.26
C LEU A 359 -8.71 32.47 -2.24
N ASN A 360 -9.03 31.45 -3.02
CA ASN A 360 -8.22 30.23 -3.13
C ASN A 360 -6.81 30.56 -3.66
N VAL A 361 -5.79 30.08 -2.95
CA VAL A 361 -4.36 30.26 -3.32
C VAL A 361 -3.99 29.54 -4.62
N VAL A 362 -4.77 28.53 -5.02
CA VAL A 362 -4.69 27.89 -6.34
C VAL A 362 -5.62 28.63 -7.30
N ALA A 363 -5.04 29.41 -8.22
CA ALA A 363 -5.80 30.14 -9.22
C ALA A 363 -6.67 29.20 -10.09
N ASN A 364 -7.86 29.67 -10.46
CA ASN A 364 -8.84 28.93 -11.27
C ASN A 364 -9.27 27.57 -10.67
N ASN A 365 -9.24 27.42 -9.34
CA ASN A 365 -9.64 26.20 -8.63
C ASN A 365 -10.92 26.40 -7.81
N VAL A 366 -11.73 25.33 -7.71
CA VAL A 366 -13.01 25.31 -6.95
C VAL A 366 -13.13 24.04 -6.07
N GLY A 367 -11.98 23.46 -5.70
CA GLY A 367 -11.88 22.17 -5.01
C GLY A 367 -12.50 22.18 -3.62
N HIS A 368 -12.35 23.27 -2.86
CA HIS A 368 -12.90 23.34 -1.50
C HIS A 368 -14.43 23.29 -1.52
N ARG A 369 -15.05 24.10 -2.38
CA ARG A 369 -16.48 24.04 -2.65
C ARG A 369 -16.90 22.64 -3.08
N ARG A 370 -16.22 22.04 -4.07
CA ARG A 370 -16.57 20.71 -4.60
C ARG A 370 -16.60 19.65 -3.49
N TRP A 371 -15.66 19.68 -2.56
CA TRP A 371 -15.68 18.80 -1.38
C TRP A 371 -16.87 19.07 -0.45
N ILE A 372 -17.16 20.33 -0.11
CA ILE A 372 -18.31 20.71 0.73
C ILE A 372 -19.64 20.25 0.12
N ILE A 373 -19.79 20.42 -1.21
CA ILE A 373 -20.98 20.01 -1.97
C ILE A 373 -20.88 18.58 -2.54
N ASN A 374 -20.00 17.74 -2.00
CA ASN A 374 -19.90 16.33 -2.39
C ASN A 374 -21.19 15.57 -1.96
N PRO A 375 -22.01 15.05 -2.90
CA PRO A 375 -23.25 14.36 -2.58
C PRO A 375 -23.01 13.06 -1.79
N PHE A 376 -21.83 12.44 -1.91
CA PHE A 376 -21.46 11.21 -1.20
C PHE A 376 -20.93 11.46 0.23
N MET A 377 -20.72 12.70 0.64
CA MET A 377 -20.30 13.02 2.02
C MET A 377 -21.39 12.60 3.01
N GLU A 378 -21.01 11.79 3.99
CA GLU A 378 -21.86 11.32 5.11
C GLU A 378 -21.54 12.08 6.41
N LYS A 379 -20.27 12.44 6.60
CA LYS A 379 -19.77 13.14 7.78
C LYS A 379 -18.68 14.15 7.44
N SER A 380 -18.43 15.06 8.38
CA SER A 380 -17.28 15.96 8.34
C SER A 380 -16.74 16.25 9.74
N ALA A 381 -15.42 16.45 9.83
CA ALA A 381 -14.71 16.88 11.03
C ALA A 381 -14.08 18.26 10.77
N TYR A 382 -13.97 19.08 11.81
CA TYR A 382 -13.39 20.42 11.74
C TYR A 382 -12.22 20.56 12.73
N GLY A 383 -11.27 21.41 12.39
CA GLY A 383 -10.16 21.79 13.26
C GLY A 383 -9.89 23.29 13.14
N SER A 384 -9.54 23.94 14.25
CA SER A 384 -9.30 25.38 14.29
C SER A 384 -8.35 25.70 15.44
N VAL A 385 -7.18 26.27 15.12
CA VAL A 385 -6.19 26.72 16.09
C VAL A 385 -5.84 28.18 15.82
N ASN A 386 -5.94 29.00 16.87
CA ASN A 386 -5.56 30.41 16.84
C ASN A 386 -4.17 30.57 17.45
N ALA A 387 -3.32 31.37 16.83
CA ALA A 387 -1.95 31.64 17.23
C ALA A 387 -1.62 33.14 17.14
N PRO A 388 -0.62 33.64 17.90
CA PRO A 388 0.05 34.88 17.57
C PRO A 388 0.61 34.81 16.13
N SER A 389 0.55 35.92 15.39
CA SER A 389 1.23 35.95 14.09
C SER A 389 2.74 36.15 14.29
N ILE A 390 3.55 35.26 13.71
CA ILE A 390 5.02 35.36 13.71
C ILE A 390 5.55 36.18 12.51
N LYS A 391 4.64 36.72 11.68
CA LYS A 391 4.94 37.53 10.51
C LYS A 391 4.58 38.98 10.81
N ASP A 392 5.34 39.92 10.24
CA ASP A 392 5.00 41.34 10.31
C ASP A 392 3.76 41.60 9.45
N THR A 393 2.61 41.70 10.11
CA THR A 393 1.31 42.01 9.49
C THR A 393 0.54 42.98 10.38
N GLN A 394 -0.44 43.69 9.79
CA GLN A 394 -1.34 44.60 10.53
C GLN A 394 -2.17 43.88 11.62
N PHE A 395 -2.21 42.55 11.60
CA PHE A 395 -3.07 41.71 12.43
C PHE A 395 -2.23 40.83 13.38
N PRO A 396 -2.40 40.96 14.70
CA PRO A 396 -1.54 40.27 15.69
C PRO A 396 -1.79 38.75 15.81
N TYR A 397 -2.84 38.21 15.19
CA TYR A 397 -3.19 36.79 15.27
C TYR A 397 -3.36 36.15 13.89
N VAL A 398 -3.16 34.84 13.84
CA VAL A 398 -3.51 33.96 12.72
C VAL A 398 -4.42 32.84 13.22
N VAL A 399 -5.34 32.39 12.36
CA VAL A 399 -6.11 31.16 12.55
C VAL A 399 -5.80 30.21 11.40
N GLY A 400 -5.44 28.98 11.73
CA GLY A 400 -5.39 27.85 10.80
C GLY A 400 -6.63 26.98 10.99
N THR A 401 -7.24 26.52 9.90
CA THR A 401 -8.42 25.62 9.95
C THR A 401 -8.32 24.50 8.92
N SER A 402 -9.00 23.38 9.21
CA SER A 402 -9.04 22.20 8.35
C SER A 402 -10.40 21.50 8.41
N HIS A 403 -10.92 21.06 7.27
CA HIS A 403 -12.24 20.43 7.13
C HIS A 403 -12.11 19.06 6.44
N LYS A 404 -12.26 17.94 7.17
CA LYS A 404 -12.21 16.60 6.56
C LYS A 404 -13.54 16.24 5.92
N THR A 405 -13.51 15.66 4.72
CA THR A 405 -14.69 15.12 4.03
C THR A 405 -14.71 13.61 4.15
N ILE A 406 -15.67 13.06 4.90
CA ILE A 406 -15.80 11.61 5.10
C ILE A 406 -16.92 11.07 4.20
N TYR A 407 -16.54 10.16 3.31
CA TYR A 407 -17.40 9.47 2.35
C TYR A 407 -16.80 8.10 2.02
N PHE A 408 -17.63 7.13 1.65
CA PHE A 408 -17.18 5.82 1.17
C PHE A 408 -17.59 5.64 -0.29
N GLN A 409 -16.65 5.23 -1.15
CA GLN A 409 -16.82 5.27 -2.62
C GLN A 409 -17.99 4.44 -3.18
N LYS A 410 -18.50 3.48 -2.39
CA LYS A 410 -19.60 2.56 -2.75
C LYS A 410 -20.83 2.69 -1.83
N ASN A 411 -20.85 3.69 -0.94
CA ASN A 411 -22.05 3.98 -0.17
C ASN A 411 -22.98 4.89 -1.00
N PRO A 412 -24.28 4.59 -1.12
CA PRO A 412 -25.16 5.34 -2.00
C PRO A 412 -25.59 6.69 -1.41
N THR A 413 -25.72 7.70 -2.26
CA THR A 413 -26.27 9.02 -1.92
C THR A 413 -27.75 9.16 -2.27
N THR A 414 -28.50 9.87 -1.43
CA THR A 414 -29.89 10.26 -1.69
C THR A 414 -30.01 11.57 -2.47
N ALA A 415 -28.90 12.24 -2.80
CA ALA A 415 -28.88 13.41 -3.67
C ALA A 415 -29.48 13.08 -5.05
N LYS A 416 -30.26 14.00 -5.63
CA LYS A 416 -30.94 13.78 -6.92
C LYS A 416 -29.95 13.76 -8.08
N LEU A 417 -30.14 12.82 -9.01
CA LEU A 417 -29.46 12.83 -10.31
C LEU A 417 -29.71 14.13 -11.07
N GLY A 418 -28.71 14.62 -11.79
CA GLY A 418 -28.77 15.88 -12.53
C GLY A 418 -27.74 16.91 -12.05
N VAL A 419 -28.13 18.19 -12.08
CA VAL A 419 -27.25 19.33 -11.83
C VAL A 419 -26.98 19.52 -10.33
N ILE A 420 -25.70 19.65 -9.97
CA ILE A 420 -25.23 20.22 -8.71
C ILE A 420 -24.33 21.40 -9.08
N ALA A 421 -24.77 22.63 -8.83
CA ALA A 421 -24.12 23.84 -9.34
C ALA A 421 -23.93 24.91 -8.26
N TYR A 422 -23.11 25.92 -8.53
CA TYR A 422 -22.95 27.08 -7.67
C TYR A 422 -22.91 28.37 -8.49
N PRO A 423 -23.71 29.40 -8.13
CA PRO A 423 -24.86 29.34 -7.21
C PRO A 423 -26.01 28.49 -7.82
N TYR A 424 -27.01 28.13 -7.01
CA TYR A 424 -28.14 27.29 -7.42
C TYR A 424 -29.46 27.80 -6.85
N HIS A 425 -30.51 27.89 -7.69
CA HIS A 425 -31.82 28.44 -7.35
C HIS A 425 -31.75 29.79 -6.59
N ASN A 426 -32.49 29.97 -5.50
CA ASN A 426 -32.40 31.18 -4.68
C ASN A 426 -31.17 31.08 -3.76
N TYR A 427 -30.08 31.74 -4.12
CA TYR A 427 -28.81 31.62 -3.40
C TYR A 427 -28.54 32.87 -2.54
N PRO A 428 -28.50 32.77 -1.19
CA PRO A 428 -28.27 33.92 -0.33
C PRO A 428 -26.88 34.54 -0.55
N SER A 429 -26.81 35.86 -0.65
CA SER A 429 -25.59 36.60 -0.95
C SER A 429 -24.49 36.42 0.10
N LYS A 430 -24.83 36.06 1.35
CA LYS A 430 -23.83 35.66 2.37
C LYS A 430 -22.98 34.45 1.97
N TYR A 431 -23.44 33.61 1.04
CA TYR A 431 -22.68 32.47 0.51
C TYR A 431 -22.01 32.76 -0.85
N PHE A 432 -22.09 33.99 -1.37
CA PHE A 432 -21.59 34.37 -2.70
C PHE A 432 -20.75 35.65 -2.69
N MET A 433 -19.46 35.52 -2.98
CA MET A 433 -18.57 36.66 -3.16
C MET A 433 -18.55 37.11 -4.63
N LYS A 434 -18.65 38.43 -4.88
CA LYS A 434 -18.68 38.97 -6.25
C LYS A 434 -17.43 38.57 -7.04
N GLY A 435 -17.64 38.03 -8.24
CA GLY A 435 -16.56 37.54 -9.11
C GLY A 435 -15.92 36.24 -8.64
N ALA A 436 -16.60 35.46 -7.78
CA ALA A 436 -16.31 34.04 -7.57
C ALA A 436 -16.48 33.25 -8.88
N ILE A 437 -15.81 32.10 -8.97
CA ILE A 437 -15.98 31.15 -10.07
C ILE A 437 -17.33 30.46 -9.89
N LEU A 438 -18.15 30.40 -10.94
CA LEU A 438 -19.36 29.57 -10.98
C LEU A 438 -18.97 28.18 -11.46
N SER A 439 -19.60 27.12 -10.94
CA SER A 439 -19.29 25.73 -11.30
C SER A 439 -20.54 24.87 -11.42
N VAL A 440 -20.48 23.84 -12.26
CA VAL A 440 -21.53 22.87 -12.51
C VAL A 440 -20.91 21.48 -12.56
N SER A 441 -21.40 20.59 -11.70
CA SER A 441 -21.17 19.15 -11.75
C SER A 441 -22.48 18.44 -12.08
N ILE A 442 -22.39 17.26 -12.69
CA ILE A 442 -23.53 16.41 -13.01
C ILE A 442 -23.43 15.09 -12.22
N LEU A 443 -24.40 14.82 -11.36
CA LEU A 443 -24.57 13.51 -10.73
C LEU A 443 -25.31 12.58 -11.72
N ILE A 444 -24.64 11.52 -12.15
CA ILE A 444 -25.13 10.53 -13.12
C ILE A 444 -25.33 9.13 -12.52
N ASP A 445 -24.69 8.85 -11.38
CA ASP A 445 -24.86 7.61 -10.60
C ASP A 445 -24.94 7.95 -9.10
N GLN A 446 -25.85 7.28 -8.37
CA GLN A 446 -26.05 7.48 -6.93
C GLN A 446 -25.31 6.47 -6.05
N ASN A 447 -24.80 5.37 -6.59
CA ASN A 447 -24.26 4.22 -5.85
C ASN A 447 -22.74 4.12 -5.93
N ASP A 448 -22.14 4.69 -6.98
CA ASP A 448 -20.69 4.66 -7.20
C ASP A 448 -20.14 6.07 -7.41
N TYR A 449 -19.30 6.50 -6.47
CA TYR A 449 -18.59 7.77 -6.54
C TYR A 449 -17.83 7.93 -7.87
N TRP A 450 -17.10 6.89 -8.31
CA TRP A 450 -16.25 6.97 -9.49
C TRP A 450 -16.99 6.81 -10.82
N ALA A 451 -18.17 6.17 -10.83
CA ALA A 451 -19.00 6.11 -12.04
C ALA A 451 -19.37 7.51 -12.56
N ASN A 452 -19.44 8.49 -11.67
CA ASN A 452 -19.67 9.90 -11.98
C ASN A 452 -18.51 10.57 -12.75
N GLN A 453 -17.36 9.92 -12.92
CA GLN A 453 -16.28 10.45 -13.76
C GLN A 453 -16.63 10.42 -15.26
N ASN A 454 -17.62 9.61 -15.68
CA ASN A 454 -18.03 9.41 -17.08
C ASN A 454 -18.90 10.56 -17.65
N VAL A 455 -18.51 11.81 -17.40
CA VAL A 455 -19.15 13.05 -17.85
C VAL A 455 -18.10 13.90 -18.57
N ASP A 456 -18.12 13.91 -19.89
CA ASP A 456 -17.20 14.70 -20.72
C ASP A 456 -17.86 16.00 -21.21
N TYR A 457 -17.14 17.11 -21.01
CA TYR A 457 -17.56 18.46 -21.41
C TYR A 457 -16.86 18.97 -22.68
N SER A 458 -16.02 18.17 -23.35
CA SER A 458 -15.22 18.57 -24.52
C SER A 458 -16.00 19.15 -25.69
N LYS A 459 -17.30 18.83 -25.80
CA LYS A 459 -18.23 19.33 -26.82
C LYS A 459 -19.37 20.17 -26.24
N ALA A 460 -19.37 20.43 -24.93
CA ALA A 460 -20.48 21.07 -24.25
C ALA A 460 -20.58 22.57 -24.59
N LYS A 461 -21.80 23.05 -24.90
CA LYS A 461 -22.09 24.48 -25.02
C LYS A 461 -22.76 24.97 -23.74
N LEU A 462 -22.03 25.76 -22.95
CA LEU A 462 -22.56 26.51 -21.82
C LEU A 462 -23.10 27.87 -22.29
N VAL A 463 -24.30 28.23 -21.83
CA VAL A 463 -24.98 29.50 -22.08
C VAL A 463 -25.61 29.99 -20.77
N VAL A 464 -25.52 31.30 -20.51
CA VAL A 464 -26.21 31.96 -19.39
C VAL A 464 -27.09 33.07 -19.96
N THR A 465 -28.33 33.18 -19.53
CA THR A 465 -29.33 34.13 -20.04
C THR A 465 -30.01 34.85 -18.89
N GLU A 466 -30.13 36.17 -18.93
CA GLU A 466 -30.94 36.94 -17.97
C GLU A 466 -32.43 36.67 -18.26
N ARG A 467 -33.22 36.27 -17.27
CA ARG A 467 -34.60 35.82 -17.50
C ARG A 467 -35.49 37.01 -17.90
N GLY A 468 -35.94 37.02 -19.16
CA GLY A 468 -36.62 38.16 -19.79
C GLY A 468 -35.67 39.18 -20.44
N GLY A 469 -34.37 38.96 -20.35
CA GLY A 469 -33.31 39.68 -21.05
C GLY A 469 -32.60 38.80 -22.11
N GLY A 470 -31.30 39.04 -22.32
CA GLY A 470 -30.50 38.35 -23.34
C GLY A 470 -29.42 37.42 -22.79
N GLU A 471 -28.76 36.71 -23.71
CA GLU A 471 -27.55 35.91 -23.45
C GLU A 471 -26.43 36.79 -22.85
N GLN A 472 -25.78 36.27 -21.81
CA GLN A 472 -24.85 36.99 -20.94
C GLN A 472 -23.40 36.60 -21.25
N LYS A 473 -22.49 37.58 -21.18
CA LYS A 473 -21.06 37.32 -21.40
C LYS A 473 -20.43 36.61 -20.20
N ILE A 474 -20.04 35.36 -20.41
CA ILE A 474 -19.16 34.58 -19.54
C ILE A 474 -17.75 34.49 -20.12
N ARG A 475 -16.76 34.09 -19.31
CA ARG A 475 -15.36 33.90 -19.76
C ARG A 475 -14.65 32.75 -19.02
N ASP A 476 -13.50 32.38 -19.56
CA ASP A 476 -12.52 31.44 -19.01
C ASP A 476 -13.13 30.09 -18.59
N ILE A 477 -14.01 29.59 -19.47
CA ILE A 477 -14.67 28.30 -19.32
C ILE A 477 -13.61 27.21 -19.29
N SER A 478 -13.58 26.45 -18.21
CA SER A 478 -12.66 25.34 -17.98
C SER A 478 -13.42 24.15 -17.40
N TYR A 479 -12.90 22.94 -17.57
CA TYR A 479 -13.53 21.72 -17.07
C TYR A 479 -12.49 20.66 -16.70
N ASP A 480 -12.87 19.76 -15.80
CA ASP A 480 -12.03 18.65 -15.36
C ASP A 480 -12.85 17.46 -14.86
N ASN A 481 -12.17 16.32 -14.77
CA ASN A 481 -12.69 15.07 -14.21
C ASN A 481 -11.80 14.57 -13.06
N LEU A 482 -11.22 15.49 -12.28
CA LEU A 482 -10.39 15.17 -11.12
C LEU A 482 -11.26 14.72 -9.95
N GLY A 483 -10.77 13.79 -9.13
CA GLY A 483 -11.42 13.35 -7.89
C GLY A 483 -11.34 14.40 -6.78
N MET A 484 -12.07 15.51 -6.94
CA MET A 484 -12.27 16.57 -5.93
C MET A 484 -13.77 16.79 -5.78
N GLY A 485 -14.36 16.40 -4.66
CA GLY A 485 -15.83 16.32 -4.57
C GLY A 485 -16.38 15.39 -5.65
N ILE A 486 -17.41 15.81 -6.41
CA ILE A 486 -17.87 15.07 -7.59
C ILE A 486 -16.72 14.99 -8.63
N PRO A 487 -16.41 13.81 -9.21
CA PRO A 487 -15.31 13.65 -10.18
C PRO A 487 -15.63 14.17 -11.60
N ASN A 488 -16.42 15.23 -11.70
CA ASN A 488 -16.66 16.02 -12.91
C ASN A 488 -16.99 17.47 -12.53
N ASN A 489 -16.55 18.43 -13.34
CA ASN A 489 -16.74 19.87 -13.12
C ASN A 489 -16.60 20.63 -14.45
N ILE A 490 -17.53 21.55 -14.74
CA ILE A 490 -17.32 22.66 -15.68
C ILE A 490 -17.55 23.97 -14.95
N GLN A 491 -16.64 24.92 -15.13
CA GLN A 491 -16.54 26.16 -14.34
C GLN A 491 -16.25 27.37 -15.23
N PHE A 492 -16.66 28.56 -14.79
CA PHE A 492 -16.62 29.79 -15.58
C PHE A 492 -16.71 31.05 -14.71
N TYR A 493 -16.27 32.20 -15.24
CA TYR A 493 -16.52 33.51 -14.63
C TYR A 493 -17.71 34.21 -15.29
N PHE A 494 -18.47 34.95 -14.48
CA PHE A 494 -19.57 35.80 -14.93
C PHE A 494 -19.52 37.17 -14.23
N ASP A 495 -18.76 38.11 -14.80
CA ASP A 495 -18.54 39.45 -14.21
C ASP A 495 -19.80 40.33 -14.24
N GLY A 496 -20.74 40.05 -15.15
CA GLY A 496 -22.00 40.78 -15.33
C GLY A 496 -23.10 40.42 -14.33
N LEU A 497 -22.84 39.50 -13.39
CA LEU A 497 -23.81 39.05 -12.40
C LEU A 497 -24.27 40.21 -11.49
N LYS A 498 -25.59 40.39 -11.39
CA LYS A 498 -26.26 41.34 -10.49
C LYS A 498 -27.06 40.59 -9.43
N ASN A 499 -27.11 41.10 -8.20
CA ASN A 499 -28.00 40.56 -7.19
C ASN A 499 -29.47 40.78 -7.58
N ASN A 500 -30.36 39.91 -7.11
CA ASN A 500 -31.81 39.93 -7.28
C ASN A 500 -32.29 39.77 -8.75
N ILE A 501 -31.41 39.41 -9.67
CA ILE A 501 -31.72 39.02 -11.05
C ILE A 501 -31.68 37.49 -11.18
N ILE A 502 -32.62 36.92 -11.93
CA ILE A 502 -32.64 35.48 -12.25
C ILE A 502 -31.90 35.24 -13.56
N TYR A 503 -30.98 34.28 -13.52
CA TYR A 503 -30.25 33.80 -14.69
C TYR A 503 -30.60 32.33 -14.95
N ASP A 504 -31.01 32.04 -16.18
CA ASP A 504 -31.19 30.69 -16.71
C ASP A 504 -29.88 30.20 -17.32
N VAL A 505 -29.43 29.02 -16.90
CA VAL A 505 -28.18 28.41 -17.37
C VAL A 505 -28.51 27.14 -18.14
N LYS A 506 -27.97 27.04 -19.35
CA LYS A 506 -28.17 25.91 -20.26
C LYS A 506 -26.82 25.32 -20.66
N LEU A 507 -26.70 24.00 -20.55
CA LEU A 507 -25.51 23.22 -20.85
C LEU A 507 -25.89 22.06 -21.79
N SER A 508 -25.78 22.31 -23.09
CA SER A 508 -26.05 21.32 -24.15
C SER A 508 -24.80 20.51 -24.49
N ASN A 509 -24.96 19.34 -25.12
CA ASN A 509 -23.86 18.50 -25.65
C ASN A 509 -22.87 17.95 -24.60
N VAL A 510 -23.30 17.76 -23.35
CA VAL A 510 -22.50 17.03 -22.35
C VAL A 510 -22.52 15.55 -22.70
N LEU A 511 -21.37 14.91 -22.85
CA LEU A 511 -21.29 13.48 -23.17
C LEU A 511 -21.30 12.65 -21.90
N VAL A 512 -22.44 12.04 -21.56
CA VAL A 512 -22.59 11.15 -20.41
C VAL A 512 -22.58 9.71 -20.90
N ASN A 513 -21.59 8.91 -20.48
CA ASN A 513 -21.31 7.59 -21.05
C ASN A 513 -21.22 7.64 -22.60
N GLY A 514 -20.61 8.71 -23.13
CA GLY A 514 -20.49 8.97 -24.57
C GLY A 514 -21.76 9.49 -25.27
N GLN A 515 -22.92 9.49 -24.60
CA GLN A 515 -24.19 9.96 -25.18
C GLN A 515 -24.43 11.45 -24.90
N PRO A 516 -24.79 12.26 -25.91
CA PRO A 516 -25.06 13.68 -25.70
C PRO A 516 -26.33 13.89 -24.87
N LYS A 517 -26.21 14.68 -23.81
CA LYS A 517 -27.30 15.12 -22.94
C LYS A 517 -27.32 16.65 -22.85
N GLU A 518 -28.48 17.15 -22.46
CA GLU A 518 -28.70 18.55 -22.15
C GLU A 518 -29.13 18.70 -20.69
N TYR A 519 -28.57 19.71 -20.03
CA TYR A 519 -28.88 20.07 -18.66
C TYR A 519 -29.23 21.55 -18.60
N SER A 520 -30.14 21.91 -17.70
CA SER A 520 -30.44 23.30 -17.39
C SER A 520 -30.75 23.47 -15.92
N TYR A 521 -30.47 24.67 -15.41
CA TYR A 521 -30.88 25.13 -14.09
C TYR A 521 -31.05 26.64 -14.13
N TRP A 522 -31.48 27.24 -13.03
CA TRP A 522 -31.48 28.69 -12.86
C TRP A 522 -30.94 29.05 -11.49
N PHE A 523 -30.43 30.27 -11.37
CA PHE A 523 -30.04 30.86 -10.09
C PHE A 523 -30.44 32.34 -10.01
N ASN A 524 -30.56 32.84 -8.79
CA ASN A 524 -30.30 34.24 -8.48
C ASN A 524 -29.34 34.29 -7.28
N VAL A 525 -28.61 35.39 -7.13
CA VAL A 525 -27.96 35.74 -5.87
C VAL A 525 -28.80 36.82 -5.24
N ASN A 526 -29.33 36.62 -4.04
CA ASN A 526 -30.27 37.56 -3.43
C ASN A 526 -29.97 37.81 -1.95
N ASP A 527 -30.46 38.91 -1.40
CA ASP A 527 -30.07 39.42 -0.09
C ASP A 527 -31.08 39.05 1.02
N ARG A 528 -31.66 37.84 0.93
CA ARG A 528 -32.67 37.30 1.87
C ARG A 528 -32.25 35.94 2.45
#